data_AF-A0AAE3VMZ6-F1
#
_entry.id   AF-A0AAE3VMZ6-F1
#
_cell.length_a   1.000
_cell.length_b   1.000
_cell.length_c   1.000
_cell.angle_alpha   90.00
_cell.angle_beta   90.00
_cell.angle_gamma   90.00
#
_symmetry.space_group_name_H-M   'P 1'
#
loop_
_entity.id
_entity.type
_entity.pdbx_description
1 polymer ?
#
loop_
_entity_poly.entity_id
_entity_poly.type
_entity_poly.pdbx_seq_one_letter_code
_entity_poly.pdbx_strand_id
1 'polypeptide(L)'
;MLDPDGIDGDHPPDLDDLALGAVAREALLASRFIGPDHPDRDRVDAYSKNLSDKELLDRFKARAGVKTHGALYSGVGEVGLLLKDGIISLRPLRYEGRGGFGPLRGDHTVELPETVSDEELGAAIRHLVDVSRRPWRY
;
A
#
# COMPACT_ATOMS: atom_id res chain seq x y z
N MET A 1 -7.61 4.62 2.60
CA MET A 1 -8.92 4.02 2.95
C MET A 1 -9.17 2.90 1.96
N LEU A 2 -9.71 1.77 2.39
CA LEU A 2 -10.02 0.69 1.46
C LEU A 2 -11.30 1.04 0.69
N ASP A 3 -11.24 1.01 -0.63
CA ASP A 3 -12.42 1.13 -1.49
C ASP A 3 -12.97 -0.29 -1.76
N PRO A 4 -14.24 -0.60 -1.43
CA PRO A 4 -14.83 -1.91 -1.73
C PRO A 4 -14.84 -2.26 -3.22
N ASP A 5 -14.78 -1.26 -4.12
CA ASP A 5 -14.73 -1.47 -5.56
C ASP A 5 -13.32 -1.24 -6.14
N GLY A 6 -12.35 -0.91 -5.26
CA GLY A 6 -10.96 -0.76 -5.65
C GLY A 6 -10.27 -2.10 -5.89
N ILE A 7 -9.07 -2.04 -6.47
CA ILE A 7 -8.24 -3.23 -6.66
C ILE A 7 -7.62 -3.67 -5.33
N ASP A 8 -7.98 -4.87 -4.86
CA ASP A 8 -7.35 -5.59 -3.75
C ASP A 8 -6.74 -6.89 -4.32
N GLY A 9 -5.60 -6.73 -5.01
CA GLY A 9 -4.88 -7.79 -5.70
C GLY A 9 -3.74 -8.37 -4.88
N ASP A 10 -3.60 -9.70 -4.92
CA ASP A 10 -2.44 -10.41 -4.39
C ASP A 10 -1.49 -10.78 -5.52
N HIS A 11 -0.20 -10.53 -5.32
CA HIS A 11 0.83 -10.81 -6.30
C HIS A 11 1.97 -11.64 -5.71
N PRO A 12 2.70 -12.41 -6.53
CA PRO A 12 3.91 -13.10 -6.10
C PRO A 12 4.94 -12.12 -5.48
N PRO A 13 5.68 -12.53 -4.43
CA PRO A 13 6.67 -11.66 -3.78
C PRO A 13 7.89 -11.36 -4.66
N ASP A 14 8.05 -12.07 -5.76
CA ASP A 14 9.18 -12.05 -6.69
C ASP A 14 8.82 -11.45 -8.06
N LEU A 15 7.74 -10.66 -8.16
CA LEU A 15 7.51 -9.81 -9.32
C LEU A 15 8.79 -9.02 -9.65
N ASP A 16 9.11 -8.90 -10.93
CA ASP A 16 10.12 -7.96 -11.40
C ASP A 16 9.60 -6.51 -11.32
N ASP A 17 10.47 -5.54 -11.58
CA ASP A 17 10.12 -4.13 -11.44
C ASP A 17 9.09 -3.70 -12.49
N LEU A 18 9.16 -4.21 -13.72
CA LEU A 18 8.14 -4.00 -14.74
C LEU A 18 6.75 -4.41 -14.26
N ALA A 19 6.60 -5.66 -13.81
CA ALA A 19 5.31 -6.19 -13.39
C ALA A 19 4.81 -5.49 -12.13
N LEU A 20 5.69 -5.20 -11.16
CA LEU A 20 5.35 -4.48 -9.94
C LEU A 20 4.83 -3.07 -10.26
N GLY A 21 5.48 -2.35 -11.17
CA GLY A 21 5.03 -1.02 -11.58
C GLY A 21 3.70 -1.06 -12.34
N ALA A 22 3.52 -2.03 -13.24
CA ALA A 22 2.29 -2.18 -14.01
C ALA A 22 1.07 -2.42 -13.10
N VAL A 23 1.17 -3.35 -12.13
CA VAL A 23 0.07 -3.62 -11.20
C VAL A 23 -0.20 -2.44 -10.26
N ALA A 24 0.84 -1.74 -9.82
CA ALA A 24 0.70 -0.54 -9.00
C ALA A 24 0.01 0.59 -9.77
N ARG A 25 0.35 0.78 -11.06
CA ARG A 25 -0.30 1.75 -11.92
C ARG A 25 -1.76 1.41 -12.17
N GLU A 26 -2.07 0.14 -12.45
CA GLU A 26 -3.45 -0.31 -12.63
C GLU A 26 -4.30 0.02 -11.39
N ALA A 27 -3.77 -0.26 -10.19
CA ALA A 27 -4.43 0.07 -8.93
C ALA A 27 -4.60 1.59 -8.72
N LEU A 28 -3.59 2.39 -9.07
CA LEU A 28 -3.68 3.86 -9.00
C LEU A 28 -4.75 4.42 -9.95
N LEU A 29 -4.83 3.91 -11.18
CA LEU A 29 -5.79 4.38 -12.18
C LEU A 29 -7.23 3.92 -11.88
N ALA A 30 -7.38 2.79 -11.17
CA ALA A 30 -8.68 2.34 -10.67
C ALA A 30 -9.12 3.09 -9.40
N SER A 31 -8.21 3.81 -8.72
CA SER A 31 -8.52 4.53 -7.49
C SER A 31 -9.48 5.70 -7.75
N ARG A 32 -10.61 5.71 -7.03
CA ARG A 32 -11.64 6.75 -7.17
C ARG A 32 -11.45 7.87 -6.16
N PHE A 33 -11.71 9.11 -6.58
CA PHE A 33 -11.81 10.24 -5.66
C PHE A 33 -13.22 10.30 -5.05
N ILE A 34 -13.33 9.90 -3.78
CA ILE A 34 -14.58 9.94 -3.01
C ILE A 34 -14.62 11.23 -2.18
N GLY A 35 -15.12 12.31 -2.81
CA GLY A 35 -15.27 13.61 -2.17
C GLY A 35 -16.40 13.67 -1.14
N PRO A 36 -16.53 14.79 -0.40
CA PRO A 36 -17.51 14.92 0.67
C PRO A 36 -18.97 14.67 0.29
N ASP A 37 -19.32 15.02 -0.95
CA ASP A 37 -20.67 14.91 -1.51
C ASP A 37 -20.84 13.69 -2.44
N HIS A 38 -19.86 12.78 -2.47
CA HIS A 38 -19.90 11.62 -3.35
C HIS A 38 -20.95 10.60 -2.86
N PRO A 39 -21.82 10.05 -3.74
CA PRO A 39 -22.91 9.14 -3.34
C PRO A 39 -22.43 7.88 -2.62
N ASP A 40 -21.23 7.39 -2.95
CA ASP A 40 -20.62 6.23 -2.28
C ASP A 40 -19.95 6.54 -0.94
N ARG A 41 -19.89 7.80 -0.48
CA ARG A 41 -19.08 8.18 0.69
C ARG A 41 -19.39 7.34 1.92
N ASP A 42 -20.67 7.21 2.27
CA ASP A 42 -21.10 6.44 3.44
C ASP A 42 -20.77 4.95 3.30
N ARG A 43 -20.88 4.40 2.07
CA ARG A 43 -20.58 3.00 1.79
C ARG A 43 -19.09 2.70 1.94
N VAL A 44 -18.23 3.57 1.40
CA VAL A 44 -16.77 3.40 1.49
C VAL A 44 -16.31 3.60 2.94
N ASP A 45 -16.81 4.63 3.64
CA ASP A 45 -16.54 4.85 5.05
C ASP A 45 -16.96 3.65 5.91
N ALA A 46 -18.17 3.12 5.68
CA ALA A 46 -18.68 1.96 6.40
C ALA A 46 -17.85 0.71 6.08
N TYR A 47 -17.50 0.46 4.82
CA TYR A 47 -16.66 -0.67 4.44
C TYR A 47 -15.32 -0.63 5.17
N SER A 48 -14.64 0.52 5.13
CA SER A 48 -13.32 0.65 5.76
C SER A 48 -13.35 0.57 7.29
N LYS A 49 -14.51 0.82 7.93
CA LYS A 49 -14.72 0.68 9.39
C LYS A 49 -15.24 -0.69 9.82
N ASN A 50 -16.02 -1.35 8.97
CA ASN A 50 -16.72 -2.60 9.28
C ASN A 50 -15.97 -3.84 8.82
N LEU A 51 -14.99 -3.69 7.92
CA LEU A 51 -14.12 -4.81 7.56
C LEU A 51 -13.36 -5.22 8.81
N SER A 52 -13.67 -6.40 9.35
CA SER A 52 -13.14 -6.75 10.66
C SER A 52 -11.63 -6.94 10.57
N ASP A 53 -10.89 -6.34 11.51
CA ASP A 53 -9.45 -6.56 11.66
C ASP A 53 -9.11 -8.05 11.67
N LYS A 54 -10.02 -8.87 12.20
CA LYS A 54 -9.90 -10.32 12.23
C LYS A 54 -9.96 -10.95 10.84
N GLU A 55 -10.92 -10.60 9.99
CA GLU A 55 -11.04 -11.16 8.63
C GLU A 55 -9.87 -10.75 7.77
N LEU A 56 -9.45 -9.48 7.83
CA LEU A 56 -8.25 -8.99 7.16
C LEU A 56 -7.00 -9.73 7.63
N LEU A 57 -6.83 -9.87 8.94
CA LEU A 57 -5.68 -10.57 9.53
C LEU A 57 -5.67 -12.05 9.16
N ASP A 58 -6.81 -12.74 9.21
CA ASP A 58 -6.91 -14.14 8.83
C ASP A 58 -6.61 -14.33 7.34
N ARG A 59 -7.10 -13.42 6.48
CA ARG A 59 -6.78 -13.39 5.04
C ARG A 59 -5.28 -13.18 4.79
N PHE A 60 -4.65 -12.20 5.42
CA PHE A 60 -3.21 -11.93 5.26
C PHE A 60 -2.33 -13.08 5.78
N LYS A 61 -2.70 -13.70 6.91
CA LYS A 61 -2.00 -14.88 7.43
C LYS A 61 -2.09 -16.07 6.47
N ALA A 62 -3.29 -16.32 5.92
CA ALA A 62 -3.49 -17.39 4.94
C ALA A 62 -2.64 -17.14 3.68
N ARG A 63 -2.64 -15.90 3.16
CA ARG A 63 -1.83 -15.48 2.00
C ARG A 63 -0.33 -15.66 2.24
N ALA A 64 0.16 -15.25 3.41
CA ALA A 64 1.58 -15.38 3.78
C ALA A 64 1.98 -16.80 4.23
N GLY A 65 1.03 -17.74 4.35
CA GLY A 65 1.30 -19.10 4.83
C GLY A 65 1.72 -19.18 6.31
N VAL A 66 1.37 -18.18 7.11
CA VAL A 66 1.79 -18.08 8.52
C VAL A 66 0.60 -18.24 9.47
N LYS A 67 0.86 -18.72 10.68
CA LYS A 67 -0.20 -18.98 11.67
C LYS A 67 -0.35 -17.87 12.72
N THR A 68 0.68 -17.05 12.90
CA THR A 68 0.74 -16.08 13.99
C THR A 68 0.79 -14.65 13.47
N HIS A 69 0.21 -13.75 14.26
CA HIS A 69 0.26 -12.31 14.00
C HIS A 69 1.72 -11.81 13.95
N GLY A 70 2.57 -12.28 14.86
CA GLY A 70 4.00 -11.92 14.86
C GLY A 70 4.76 -12.35 13.61
N ALA A 71 4.45 -13.53 13.06
CA ALA A 71 5.08 -14.01 11.83
C ALA A 71 4.62 -13.21 10.60
N LEU A 72 3.36 -12.78 10.55
CA LEU A 72 2.83 -11.99 9.43
C LEU A 72 3.55 -10.65 9.27
N TYR A 73 3.75 -9.93 10.36
CA TYR A 73 4.38 -8.60 10.30
C TYR A 73 5.90 -8.63 10.55
N SER A 74 6.51 -9.81 10.59
CA SER A 74 7.98 -9.91 10.70
C SER A 74 8.61 -9.54 9.35
N GLY A 75 9.33 -8.41 9.30
CA GLY A 75 10.00 -7.95 8.07
C GLY A 75 9.06 -7.42 6.98
N VAL A 76 7.82 -7.09 7.35
CA VAL A 76 6.86 -6.41 6.46
C VAL A 76 7.32 -4.99 6.14
N GLY A 77 7.02 -4.52 4.94
CA GLY A 77 7.15 -3.12 4.55
C GLY A 77 5.86 -2.63 3.91
N GLU A 78 5.59 -1.34 4.04
CA GLU A 78 4.43 -0.68 3.43
C GLU A 78 4.87 0.61 2.75
N VAL A 79 4.36 0.83 1.55
CA VAL A 79 4.54 2.06 0.78
C VAL A 79 3.16 2.53 0.33
N GLY A 80 2.80 3.76 0.70
CA GLY A 80 1.61 4.43 0.22
C GLY A 80 1.88 5.10 -1.13
N LEU A 81 0.94 4.96 -2.07
CA LEU A 81 0.99 5.60 -3.38
C LEU A 81 -0.16 6.59 -3.50
N LEU A 82 0.09 7.72 -4.15
CA LEU A 82 -0.92 8.73 -4.48
C LEU A 82 -0.65 9.29 -5.87
N LEU A 83 -1.63 9.23 -6.77
CA LEU A 83 -1.61 9.96 -8.03
C LEU A 83 -2.44 11.24 -7.88
N LYS A 84 -1.81 12.39 -8.10
CA LYS A 84 -2.48 13.70 -8.07
C LYS A 84 -1.76 14.68 -8.98
N ASP A 85 -2.52 15.44 -9.78
CA ASP A 85 -1.99 16.50 -10.66
C ASP A 85 -0.85 16.02 -11.58
N GLY A 86 -0.94 14.77 -12.06
CA GLY A 86 0.08 14.15 -12.92
C GLY A 86 1.37 13.73 -12.20
N ILE A 87 1.36 13.70 -10.86
CA ILE A 87 2.47 13.28 -10.02
C ILE A 87 2.08 12.04 -9.20
N ILE A 88 2.94 11.03 -9.23
CA ILE A 88 2.87 9.85 -8.37
C ILE A 88 3.78 10.09 -7.17
N SER A 89 3.20 10.30 -6.00
CA SER A 89 3.92 10.37 -4.72
C SER A 89 3.97 8.98 -4.08
N LEU A 90 5.19 8.52 -3.77
CA LEU A 90 5.46 7.27 -3.07
C LEU A 90 5.98 7.58 -1.68
N ARG A 91 5.36 7.03 -0.64
CA ARG A 91 5.73 7.27 0.75
C ARG A 91 5.94 5.95 1.50
N PRO A 92 7.16 5.63 1.94
CA PRO A 92 7.37 4.50 2.83
C PRO A 92 6.77 4.78 4.21
N LEU A 93 6.26 3.74 4.86
CA LEU A 93 5.73 3.80 6.22
C LEU A 93 6.55 2.91 7.15
N ARG A 94 6.69 3.30 8.42
CA ARG A 94 7.31 2.46 9.45
C ARG A 94 6.26 1.60 10.11
N TYR A 95 6.61 0.35 10.40
CA TYR A 95 5.79 -0.51 11.23
C TYR A 95 5.75 0.02 12.68
N GLU A 96 4.55 0.23 13.23
CA GLU A 96 4.33 0.74 14.58
C GLU A 96 3.91 -0.36 15.57
N GLY A 97 3.74 -1.59 15.08
CA GLY A 97 3.27 -2.72 15.87
C GLY A 97 1.77 -2.99 15.67
N ARG A 98 1.36 -4.22 15.97
CA ARG A 98 -0.05 -4.69 15.91
C ARG A 98 -0.72 -4.49 14.54
N GLY A 99 0.05 -4.52 13.46
CA GLY A 99 -0.46 -4.26 12.11
C GLY A 99 -0.60 -2.79 11.72
N GLY A 100 -0.23 -1.85 12.59
CA GLY A 100 -0.23 -0.43 12.28
C GLY A 100 1.04 0.03 11.58
N PHE A 101 0.89 0.99 10.68
CA PHE A 101 1.98 1.67 9.97
C PHE A 101 1.79 3.18 10.07
N GLY A 102 2.91 3.90 10.18
CA GLY A 102 2.91 5.35 10.34
C GLY A 102 4.00 6.05 9.55
N PRO A 103 3.99 7.38 9.50
CA PRO A 103 4.99 8.14 8.77
C PRO A 103 6.38 7.96 9.38
N LEU A 104 7.37 8.06 8.50
CA LEU A 104 8.78 8.12 8.86
C LEU A 104 9.16 9.53 9.33
N ARG A 105 10.24 9.64 10.11
CA ARG A 105 10.83 10.94 10.45
C ARG A 105 11.61 11.46 9.24
N GLY A 106 11.37 12.71 8.86
CA GLY A 106 11.96 13.31 7.66
C GLY A 106 11.12 13.02 6.41
N ASP A 107 11.45 13.71 5.32
CA ASP A 107 10.79 13.48 4.05
C ASP A 107 11.52 12.40 3.25
N HIS A 108 10.88 11.25 3.14
CA HIS A 108 11.31 10.12 2.32
C HIS A 108 10.37 9.91 1.13
N THR A 109 9.56 10.92 0.80
CA THR A 109 8.65 10.88 -0.33
C THR A 109 9.46 10.92 -1.62
N VAL A 110 9.16 10.00 -2.53
CA VAL A 110 9.65 10.06 -3.91
C VAL A 110 8.50 10.52 -4.79
N GLU A 111 8.74 11.56 -5.58
CA GLU A 111 7.77 12.06 -6.55
C GLU A 111 8.24 11.70 -7.95
N LEU A 112 7.38 11.03 -8.70
CA LEU A 112 7.61 10.65 -10.09
C LEU A 112 6.52 11.29 -10.96
N PRO A 113 6.84 11.70 -12.20
CA PRO A 113 5.80 12.09 -13.14
C PRO A 113 4.89 10.88 -13.45
N GLU A 114 3.62 11.10 -13.72
CA GLU A 114 2.68 10.04 -14.12
C GLU A 114 3.17 9.27 -15.36
N THR A 115 3.93 9.94 -16.24
CA THR A 115 4.52 9.35 -17.44
C THR A 115 5.76 8.49 -17.20
N VAL A 116 6.20 8.32 -15.95
CA VAL A 116 7.33 7.43 -15.60
C VAL A 116 7.07 6.02 -16.12
N SER A 117 8.11 5.30 -16.53
CA SER A 117 7.93 3.92 -16.99
C SER A 117 7.51 2.99 -15.83
N ASP A 118 6.85 1.89 -16.15
CA ASP A 118 6.45 0.90 -15.14
C ASP A 118 7.66 0.27 -14.46
N GLU A 119 8.74 0.01 -15.20
CA GLU A 119 10.01 -0.47 -14.65
C GLU A 119 10.55 0.50 -13.57
N GLU A 120 10.62 1.80 -13.88
CA GLU A 120 11.10 2.82 -12.93
C GLU A 120 10.17 2.98 -11.72
N LEU A 121 8.85 2.90 -11.94
CA LEU A 121 7.86 2.91 -10.85
C LEU A 121 8.05 1.71 -9.93
N GLY A 122 8.17 0.50 -10.48
CA GLY A 122 8.39 -0.72 -9.69
C GLY A 122 9.71 -0.68 -8.93
N ALA A 123 10.80 -0.24 -9.56
CA ALA A 123 12.09 -0.07 -8.91
C ALA A 123 12.02 0.90 -7.71
N ALA A 124 11.30 2.02 -7.87
CA ALA A 124 11.07 2.98 -6.80
C ALA A 124 10.23 2.38 -5.65
N ILE A 125 9.18 1.64 -5.97
CA ILE A 125 8.36 0.93 -4.98
C ILE A 125 9.22 -0.06 -4.19
N ARG A 126 10.00 -0.90 -4.88
CA ARG A 126 10.87 -1.90 -4.24
C ARG A 126 11.89 -1.24 -3.32
N HIS A 127 12.54 -0.19 -3.78
CA HIS A 127 13.48 0.59 -2.96
C HIS A 127 12.82 1.10 -1.67
N LEU A 128 11.61 1.66 -1.77
CA LEU A 128 10.91 2.22 -0.62
C LEU A 128 10.32 1.14 0.31
N VAL A 129 9.97 -0.03 -0.20
CA VAL A 129 9.65 -1.19 0.64
C VAL A 129 10.87 -1.58 1.49
N ASP A 130 12.06 -1.60 0.90
CA ASP A 130 13.29 -1.89 1.65
C ASP A 130 13.63 -0.80 2.66
N VAL A 131 13.33 0.47 2.36
CA VAL A 131 13.41 1.56 3.34
C VAL A 131 12.43 1.32 4.49
N SER A 132 11.16 1.06 4.18
CA SER A 132 10.09 0.78 5.16
C SER A 132 10.48 -0.31 6.16
N ARG A 133 11.08 -1.40 5.69
CA ARG A 133 11.52 -2.56 6.48
C ARG A 133 12.64 -2.29 7.47
N ARG A 134 13.41 -1.20 7.30
CA ARG A 134 14.59 -0.96 8.14
C ARG A 134 14.20 -0.78 9.61
N PRO A 135 15.06 -1.19 10.56
CA PRO A 135 14.85 -0.90 11.96
C PRO A 135 15.01 0.60 12.20
N TRP A 136 13.90 1.30 12.44
CA TRP A 136 13.89 2.72 12.77
C TRP A 136 14.19 2.90 14.26
N ARG A 137 15.40 3.37 14.58
CA ARG A 137 15.79 3.74 15.95
C ARG A 137 15.39 5.19 16.22
N TYR A 138 14.82 5.43 17.40
CA TYR A 138 14.29 6.71 17.88
C TYR A 138 15.36 7.75 18.17
#